data_AF-A0A2E0TAY1-F1
#
_entry.id   AF-A0A2E0TAY1-F1
#
_cell.length_a   1.000
_cell.length_b   1.000
_cell.length_c   1.000
_cell.angle_alpha   90.00
_cell.angle_beta   90.00
_cell.angle_gamma   90.00
#
_symmetry.space_group_name_H-M   'P 1'
#
loop_
_entity.id
_entity.type
_entity.pdbx_description
1 polymer ?
#
loop_
_entity_poly.entity_id
_entity_poly.type
_entity_poly.pdbx_seq_one_letter_code
_entity_poly.pdbx_strand_id
1 'polypeptide(L)' 'MSERDELRARVEAKKKRLEADLAAKKADAEGARNEATKKIRAKLDELNATLEKGWDDLSEAAAAKLNAWLE' A
#
# COMPACT_ATOMS: atom_id res chain seq x y z
N MET A 1 -17.79 -11.12 -8.98
CA MET A 1 -16.43 -10.55 -8.84
C MET A 1 -15.51 -11.69 -8.47
N SER A 2 -14.29 -11.72 -9.00
CA SER A 2 -13.31 -12.73 -8.62
C SER A 2 -12.68 -12.34 -7.28
N GLU A 3 -12.21 -13.30 -6.48
CA GLU A 3 -11.50 -13.01 -5.22
C GLU A 3 -10.30 -12.07 -5.43
N ARG A 4 -9.66 -12.13 -6.61
CA ARG A 4 -8.61 -11.17 -7.02
C ARG A 4 -9.11 -9.75 -7.21
N ASP A 5 -10.30 -9.56 -7.78
CA ASP A 5 -10.88 -8.23 -7.99
C ASP A 5 -11.23 -7.57 -6.65
N GLU A 6 -11.73 -8.35 -5.70
CA GLU A 6 -11.99 -7.89 -4.33
C GLU A 6 -10.70 -7.55 -3.59
N LEU A 7 -9.68 -8.42 -3.69
CA LEU A 7 -8.37 -8.16 -3.11
C LEU A 7 -7.76 -6.88 -3.69
N ARG A 8 -7.84 -6.72 -5.01
CA ARG A 8 -7.40 -5.52 -5.72
C ARG A 8 -8.11 -4.27 -5.22
N ALA A 9 -9.44 -4.29 -5.15
CA ALA A 9 -10.21 -3.15 -4.66
C ALA A 9 -9.82 -2.76 -3.23
N ARG A 10 -9.61 -3.75 -2.35
CA ARG A 10 -9.18 -3.52 -0.96
C ARG A 10 -7.77 -2.94 -0.89
N VAL A 11 -6.85 -3.47 -1.68
CA VAL A 11 -5.46 -2.98 -1.76
C VAL A 11 -5.41 -1.56 -2.32
N GLU A 12 -6.14 -1.27 -3.40
CA GLU A 12 -6.21 0.08 -3.96
C GLU A 12 -6.82 1.08 -2.98
N ALA A 13 -7.85 0.68 -2.21
CA ALA A 13 -8.42 1.52 -1.17
C ALA A 13 -7.42 1.83 -0.04
N LYS A 14 -6.67 0.82 0.45
CA LYS A 14 -5.65 1.01 1.49
C LYS A 14 -4.46 1.84 0.97
N LYS A 15 -4.06 1.65 -0.29
CA LYS A 15 -3.02 2.46 -0.96
C LYS A 15 -3.41 3.93 -1.01
N LYS A 16 -4.61 4.24 -1.52
CA LYS A 16 -5.11 5.63 -1.58
C LYS A 16 -5.17 6.28 -0.20
N ARG A 17 -5.59 5.53 0.82
CA ARG A 17 -5.60 6.02 2.20
C ARG A 17 -4.19 6.37 2.70
N LEU A 18 -3.20 5.52 2.43
CA LEU A 18 -1.81 5.77 2.82
C LEU A 18 -1.18 6.92 2.04
N GLU A 19 -1.52 7.08 0.75
CA GLU A 19 -1.11 8.24 -0.05
C GLU A 19 -1.72 9.54 0.49
N ALA A 20 -2.99 9.51 0.89
CA ALA A 20 -3.65 10.64 1.54
C ALA A 20 -3.04 10.96 2.91
N ASP A 21 -2.77 9.94 3.74
CA ASP A 21 -2.09 10.10 5.03
C ASP A 21 -0.67 10.66 4.84
N LEU A 22 0.04 10.22 3.79
CA LEU A 22 1.36 10.74 3.44
C LEU A 22 1.29 12.20 3.01
N ALA A 23 0.32 12.56 2.16
CA ALA A 23 0.12 13.93 1.71
C ALA A 23 -0.25 14.85 2.88
N ALA A 24 -1.16 14.41 3.74
CA ALA A 24 -1.55 15.14 4.95
C ALA A 24 -0.35 15.35 5.88
N LYS A 25 0.43 14.29 6.15
CA LYS A 25 1.63 14.40 7.01
C LYS A 25 2.75 15.23 6.39
N LYS A 26 2.88 15.25 5.06
CA LYS A 26 3.83 16.13 4.37
C LYS A 26 3.42 17.59 4.47
N ALA A 27 2.12 17.89 4.36
CA ALA A 27 1.58 19.24 4.49
C ALA A 27 1.68 19.79 5.93
N ASP A 28 1.51 18.91 6.93
CA ASP A 28 1.56 19.27 8.35
C ASP A 28 3.00 19.49 8.88
N ALA A 29 4.03 19.07 8.13
CA ALA A 29 5.38 18.88 8.64
C ALA A 29 6.50 19.55 7.80
N GLU A 30 6.46 20.87 7.59
CA GLU A 30 7.65 21.61 7.14
C GLU A 30 8.84 21.53 8.13
N GLY A 31 8.67 21.00 9.34
CA GLY A 31 9.77 20.89 10.33
C GLY A 31 9.87 19.61 11.15
N ALA A 32 8.82 18.77 11.25
CA ALA A 32 8.84 17.64 12.17
C ALA A 32 8.14 16.39 11.62
N ARG A 33 8.95 15.36 11.33
CA ARG A 33 8.67 13.89 11.40
C ARG A 33 9.08 13.13 10.16
N ASN A 34 10.39 12.91 10.07
CA ASN A 34 11.00 12.08 9.04
C ASN A 34 10.58 10.59 9.17
N GLU A 35 10.39 10.06 10.38
CA GLU A 35 10.14 8.63 10.58
C GLU A 35 8.75 8.15 10.17
N ALA A 36 7.68 8.87 10.52
CA ALA A 36 6.32 8.45 10.17
C ALA A 36 6.10 8.48 8.65
N THR A 37 6.58 9.54 8.00
CA THR A 37 6.59 9.68 6.55
C THR A 37 7.44 8.61 5.87
N LYS A 38 8.64 8.31 6.40
CA LYS A 38 9.48 7.20 5.90
C LYS A 38 8.80 5.85 6.05
N LYS A 39 8.13 5.57 7.18
CA LYS A 39 7.40 4.33 7.40
C LYS A 39 6.23 4.15 6.42
N ILE A 40 5.46 5.22 6.18
CA ILE A 40 4.35 5.17 5.21
C ILE A 40 4.89 4.99 3.78
N ARG A 41 5.98 5.67 3.44
CA ARG A 41 6.63 5.52 2.13
C ARG A 41 7.19 4.12 1.91
N ALA A 42 7.92 3.57 2.88
CA ALA A 42 8.45 2.20 2.80
C ALA A 42 7.33 1.16 2.61
N LYS A 43 6.21 1.35 3.32
CA LYS A 43 4.99 0.53 3.15
C LYS A 43 4.45 0.62 1.71
N LEU A 44 4.34 1.82 1.14
CA LEU A 44 3.91 2.02 -0.24
C LEU A 44 4.87 1.40 -1.26
N ASP A 45 6.18 1.51 -1.03
CA ASP A 45 7.20 0.94 -1.90
C ASP A 45 7.16 -0.60 -1.89
N GLU A 46 7.01 -1.23 -0.71
CA GLU A 46 6.84 -2.68 -0.58
C GLU A 46 5.55 -3.17 -1.27
N LEU A 47 4.47 -2.41 -1.13
CA LEU A 47 3.22 -2.70 -1.82
C LEU A 47 3.39 -2.62 -3.34
N ASN A 48 4.00 -1.54 -3.84
CA ASN A 48 4.23 -1.37 -5.27
C ASN A 48 5.17 -2.45 -5.83
N ALA A 49 6.22 -2.85 -5.09
CA ALA A 49 7.11 -3.94 -5.48
C ALA A 49 6.37 -5.29 -5.56
N THR A 50 5.43 -5.53 -4.63
CA THR A 50 4.57 -6.72 -4.67
C THR A 50 3.63 -6.71 -5.88
N LEU A 51 3.20 -5.51 -6.31
CA LEU A 51 2.32 -5.30 -7.46
C LEU A 51 3.05 -5.14 -8.80
N GLU A 52 4.39 -5.05 -8.80
CA GLU A 52 5.20 -4.80 -10.01
C GLU A 52 5.04 -5.91 -11.06
N LYS A 53 4.82 -7.15 -10.60
CA LYS A 53 4.51 -8.29 -11.47
C LYS A 53 3.10 -8.26 -12.08
N GLY A 54 2.27 -7.28 -11.70
CA GLY A 54 0.90 -7.14 -12.13
C GLY A 54 -0.07 -8.05 -11.37
N TRP A 55 -1.36 -7.68 -11.43
CA TRP A 55 -2.45 -8.45 -10.81
C TRP A 55 -2.74 -9.77 -11.53
N ASP A 56 -2.37 -9.89 -12.80
CA ASP A 56 -2.53 -11.10 -13.61
C ASP A 56 -1.63 -12.25 -13.13
N ASP A 57 -0.40 -11.94 -12.75
CA ASP A 57 0.61 -12.91 -12.29
C ASP A 57 0.76 -12.93 -10.76
N LEU A 58 -0.28 -12.51 -10.04
CA LEU A 58 -0.28 -12.46 -8.59
C LEU A 58 -0.23 -13.88 -8.01
N SER A 59 0.97 -14.33 -7.64
CA SER A 59 1.18 -15.60 -6.92
C SER A 59 0.42 -15.64 -5.60
N GLU A 60 0.07 -16.85 -5.12
CA GLU A 60 -0.53 -17.03 -3.79
C GLU A 60 0.32 -16.42 -2.68
N ALA A 61 1.65 -16.47 -2.81
CA ALA A 61 2.56 -15.82 -1.86
C ALA A 61 2.41 -14.30 -1.85
N ALA A 62 2.20 -13.67 -3.01
CA ALA A 62 1.93 -12.24 -3.10
C ALA A 62 0.53 -11.91 -2.55
N ALA A 63 -0.48 -12.73 -2.84
CA ALA A 63 -1.83 -12.57 -2.27
C ALA A 63 -1.84 -12.71 -0.74
N ALA A 64 -1.10 -13.67 -0.19
CA ALA A 64 -0.94 -13.85 1.25
C ALA A 64 -0.26 -12.65 1.92
N LYS A 65 0.81 -12.11 1.29
CA LYS A 65 1.44 -10.87 1.76
C LYS A 65 0.49 -9.68 1.73
N LEU A 66 -0.28 -9.53 0.65
CA LEU A 66 -1.29 -8.46 0.55
C LEU A 66 -2.39 -8.62 1.59
N ASN A 67 -2.84 -9.84 1.87
CA ASN A 67 -3.82 -10.10 2.93
C ASN A 67 -3.27 -9.76 4.32
N ALA A 68 -2.06 -10.21 4.66
CA ALA A 68 -1.40 -9.83 5.91
C ALA A 68 -1.19 -8.31 6.01
N TRP A 69 -1.03 -7.64 4.88
CA TRP A 69 -0.92 -6.19 4.82
C TRP A 69 -2.27 -5.48 4.92
N LEU A 70 -3.38 -6.17 4.63
CA LEU A 70 -4.75 -5.65 4.72
C LEU A 70 -5.35 -5.80 6.13
N GLU A 71 -4.97 -6.85 6.86
CA GLU A 71 -5.19 -6.98 8.31
C GLU A 71 -4.52 -5.83 9.11
#